data_AF-A0A964MM81-F1
#
_entry.id   AF-A0A964MM81-F1
#
_cell.length_a   1.000
_cell.length_b   1.000
_cell.length_c   1.000
_cell.angle_alpha   90.00
_cell.angle_beta   90.00
_cell.angle_gamma   90.00
#
_symmetry.space_group_name_H-M   'P 1'
#
loop_
_entity.id
_entity.type
_entity.pdbx_description
1 polymer ?
#
loop_
_entity_poly.entity_id
_entity_poly.type
_entity_poly.pdbx_seq_one_letter_code
_entity_poly.pdbx_strand_id
1 'polypeptide(L)'
;MSVLDSAFGLADAWPVAESSIAIIHAGGTEFHGDENRRQRLASVSKPLTAWAVLVAIEEGSISLADTVGQTGCTVEHLLSHAGGYGFDGVKPLNRPCTKRIYSNTGFEMLAEHVEHSTGIAFVEYIDDAVFASLGMHDTALEGSCAKDVHSTVSDMVLFLEELRSPSLIASETYMRAISPAFPDLAGVVPGLGSFDPCPWGLGLEIRGHKTPHWTGTRNSSSTFGHFG
;
A
#
# COMPACT_ATOMS: atom_id res chain seq x y z
N MET A 1 29.49 6.60 16.75
CA MET A 1 28.94 5.97 15.55
C MET A 1 27.56 5.50 15.89
N SER A 2 26.56 6.01 15.18
CA SER A 2 25.19 5.51 15.29
C SER A 2 25.17 4.06 14.79
N VAL A 3 24.19 3.25 15.22
CA VAL A 3 23.98 1.92 14.61
C VAL A 3 23.64 2.04 13.12
N LEU A 4 23.16 3.21 12.68
CA LEU A 4 22.76 3.50 11.32
C LEU A 4 23.94 3.80 10.39
N ASP A 5 25.08 4.29 10.89
CA ASP A 5 26.28 4.56 10.09
C ASP A 5 26.73 3.28 9.34
N SER A 6 26.73 2.13 10.03
CA SER A 6 27.07 0.84 9.42
C SER A 6 26.01 0.37 8.43
N ALA A 7 24.73 0.66 8.67
CA ALA A 7 23.64 0.29 7.77
C ALA A 7 23.66 1.13 6.49
N PHE A 8 23.92 2.43 6.60
CA PHE A 8 24.10 3.32 5.45
C PHE A 8 25.35 2.96 4.64
N GLY A 9 26.45 2.59 5.28
CA GLY A 9 27.62 2.05 4.57
C GLY A 9 27.34 0.75 3.80
N LEU A 10 26.39 -0.08 4.24
CA LEU A 10 25.93 -1.23 3.46
C LEU A 10 25.07 -0.81 2.26
N ALA A 11 24.23 0.22 2.42
CA ALA A 11 23.42 0.77 1.34
C ALA A 11 24.29 1.39 0.22
N ASP A 12 25.40 2.04 0.57
CA ASP A 12 26.36 2.59 -0.40
C ASP A 12 27.03 1.51 -1.27
N ALA A 13 27.06 0.27 -0.79
CA ALA A 13 27.62 -0.87 -1.52
C ALA A 13 26.57 -1.58 -2.40
N TRP A 14 25.32 -1.12 -2.43
CA TRP A 14 24.29 -1.72 -3.27
C TRP A 14 24.60 -1.55 -4.76
N PRO A 15 24.32 -2.55 -5.61
CA PRO A 15 24.60 -2.48 -7.04
C PRO A 15 23.51 -1.68 -7.79
N VAL A 16 23.24 -0.46 -7.33
CA VAL A 16 22.28 0.50 -7.92
C VAL A 16 22.97 1.83 -8.15
N ALA A 17 22.50 2.61 -9.13
CA ALA A 17 23.10 3.90 -9.43
C ALA A 17 22.93 4.89 -8.26
N GLU A 18 21.73 4.90 -7.68
CA GLU A 18 21.33 5.84 -6.63
C GLU A 18 20.35 5.14 -5.67
N SER A 19 20.41 5.50 -4.39
CA SER A 19 19.47 5.07 -3.37
C SER A 19 19.07 6.25 -2.49
N SER A 20 17.84 6.24 -2.00
CA SER A 20 17.29 7.23 -1.07
C SER A 20 16.59 6.45 0.04
N ILE A 21 16.97 6.71 1.29
CA ILE A 21 16.54 5.93 2.46
C ILE A 21 16.16 6.90 3.58
N ALA A 22 15.05 6.61 4.27
CA ALA A 22 14.71 7.25 5.53
C ALA A 22 14.42 6.20 6.61
N ILE A 23 14.77 6.54 7.85
CA ILE A 23 14.49 5.74 9.04
C ILE A 23 13.83 6.66 10.05
N ILE A 24 12.58 6.36 10.39
CA ILE A 24 11.83 7.10 11.41
C ILE A 24 11.92 6.33 12.73
N HIS A 25 12.38 6.99 13.80
CA HIS A 25 12.50 6.41 15.13
C HIS A 25 12.10 7.43 16.22
N ALA A 26 12.17 7.05 17.49
CA ALA A 26 11.74 7.92 18.59
C ALA A 26 12.58 9.21 18.74
N GLY A 27 13.76 9.28 18.11
CA GLY A 27 14.66 10.43 18.17
C GLY A 27 14.54 11.39 16.98
N GLY A 28 13.66 11.08 16.02
CA GLY A 28 13.50 11.83 14.78
C GLY A 28 13.58 10.93 13.55
N THR A 29 13.88 11.56 12.41
CA THR A 29 14.05 10.89 11.13
C THR A 29 15.49 11.09 10.65
N GLU A 30 16.14 10.00 10.27
CA GLU A 30 17.46 10.01 9.65
C GLU A 30 17.34 9.64 8.17
N PHE A 31 18.05 10.38 7.31
CA PHE A 31 18.05 10.21 5.86
C PHE A 31 19.42 9.81 5.34
N HIS A 32 19.44 9.05 4.24
CA HIS A 32 20.66 8.70 3.51
C HIS A 32 20.40 8.69 2.00
N GLY A 33 21.30 9.31 1.23
CA GLY A 33 21.10 9.60 -0.19
C GLY A 33 20.32 10.89 -0.47
N ASP A 34 19.80 11.05 -1.68
CA ASP A 34 19.01 12.22 -2.08
C ASP A 34 17.53 12.00 -1.71
N GLU A 35 17.10 12.56 -0.57
CA GLU A 35 15.73 12.42 -0.06
C GLU A 35 14.67 13.05 -0.97
N ASN A 36 15.04 14.02 -1.81
CA ASN A 36 14.15 14.78 -2.68
C ASN A 36 14.14 14.26 -4.12
N ARG A 37 14.88 13.19 -4.40
CA ARG A 37 14.88 12.53 -5.70
C ARG A 37 13.52 11.90 -5.97
N ARG A 38 12.80 12.48 -6.93
CA ARG A 38 11.50 11.96 -7.36
C ARG A 38 11.65 10.69 -8.19
N GLN A 39 10.92 9.65 -7.83
CA GLN A 39 10.95 8.36 -8.48
C GLN A 39 9.59 7.66 -8.50
N ARG A 40 9.40 6.78 -9.48
CA ARG A 40 8.23 5.92 -9.56
C ARG A 40 8.23 4.91 -8.41
N LEU A 41 7.16 4.89 -7.62
CA LEU A 41 7.00 4.00 -6.46
C LEU A 41 6.65 2.56 -6.83
N ALA A 42 6.27 2.31 -8.08
CA ALA A 42 5.74 1.02 -8.50
C ALA A 42 4.63 0.57 -7.54
N SER A 43 4.63 -0.68 -7.10
CA SER A 43 3.57 -1.23 -6.25
C SER A 43 3.42 -0.57 -4.88
N VAL A 44 4.38 0.23 -4.42
CA VAL A 44 4.23 1.06 -3.19
C VAL A 44 3.16 2.15 -3.37
N SER A 45 2.66 2.37 -4.59
CA SER A 45 1.45 3.15 -4.87
C SER A 45 0.19 2.62 -4.16
N LYS A 46 0.10 1.30 -3.94
CA LYS A 46 -1.12 0.66 -3.42
C LYS A 46 -1.49 1.10 -2.01
N PRO A 47 -0.58 1.16 -1.01
CA PRO A 47 -0.89 1.74 0.29
C PRO A 47 -1.51 3.13 0.23
N LEU A 48 -0.99 4.02 -0.63
CA LEU A 48 -1.49 5.40 -0.79
C LEU A 48 -2.91 5.39 -1.38
N THR A 49 -3.12 4.61 -2.43
CA THR A 49 -4.44 4.38 -3.05
C THR A 49 -5.43 3.77 -2.06
N ALA A 50 -5.00 2.80 -1.25
CA ALA A 50 -5.83 2.20 -0.23
C ALA A 50 -6.23 3.21 0.85
N TRP A 51 -5.30 4.10 1.25
CA TRP A 51 -5.61 5.16 2.21
C TRP A 51 -6.68 6.10 1.66
N ALA A 52 -6.58 6.54 0.40
CA ALA A 52 -7.61 7.34 -0.23
C ALA A 52 -8.97 6.62 -0.28
N VAL A 53 -9.00 5.33 -0.62
CA VAL A 53 -10.23 4.52 -0.59
C VAL A 53 -10.81 4.44 0.84
N LEU A 54 -9.96 4.34 1.87
CA LEU A 54 -10.41 4.34 3.27
C LEU A 54 -10.98 5.70 3.71
N VAL A 55 -10.39 6.81 3.26
CA VAL A 55 -10.96 8.16 3.45
C VAL A 55 -12.35 8.23 2.79
N ALA A 56 -12.50 7.74 1.56
CA ALA A 56 -13.79 7.72 0.86
C ALA A 56 -14.86 6.89 1.59
N ILE A 57 -14.44 5.85 2.32
CA ILE A 57 -15.31 5.05 3.18
C ILE A 57 -15.75 5.85 4.41
N GLU A 58 -14.84 6.58 5.07
CA GLU A 58 -15.18 7.41 6.24
C GLU A 58 -16.05 8.62 5.90
N GLU A 59 -15.87 9.18 4.70
CA GLU A 59 -16.74 10.22 4.15
C GLU A 59 -18.15 9.70 3.82
N GLY A 60 -18.33 8.37 3.77
CA GLY A 60 -19.59 7.72 3.40
C GLY A 60 -19.86 7.75 1.89
N SER A 61 -18.88 8.10 1.07
CA SER A 61 -18.98 8.11 -0.40
C SER A 61 -19.08 6.69 -0.96
N ILE A 62 -18.41 5.73 -0.32
CA ILE A 62 -18.46 4.30 -0.63
C ILE A 62 -18.46 3.46 0.67
N SER A 63 -18.63 2.15 0.56
CA SER A 63 -18.56 1.21 1.68
C SER A 63 -17.70 -0.02 1.36
N LEU A 64 -17.10 -0.62 2.40
CA LEU A 64 -16.42 -1.93 2.28
C LEU A 64 -17.32 -3.03 1.67
N ALA A 65 -18.62 -2.91 1.87
CA ALA A 65 -19.62 -3.86 1.37
C ALA A 65 -20.09 -3.57 -0.07
N ASP A 66 -19.71 -2.43 -0.65
CA ASP A 66 -20.11 -2.08 -2.02
C ASP A 66 -19.64 -3.14 -2.99
N THR A 67 -20.54 -3.56 -3.87
CA THR A 67 -20.25 -4.57 -4.89
C THR A 67 -19.45 -3.95 -6.03
N VAL A 68 -18.27 -4.49 -6.31
CA VAL A 68 -17.39 -4.00 -7.37
C VAL A 68 -16.88 -5.16 -8.21
N GLY A 69 -16.99 -5.05 -9.53
CA GLY A 69 -16.53 -6.06 -10.46
C GLY A 69 -17.45 -7.30 -10.51
N GLN A 70 -16.89 -8.49 -10.27
CA GLN A 70 -17.60 -9.76 -10.44
C GLN A 70 -18.60 -10.01 -9.31
N THR A 71 -19.59 -10.87 -9.59
CA THR A 71 -20.62 -11.24 -8.60
C THR A 71 -20.01 -11.73 -7.29
N GLY A 72 -20.45 -11.13 -6.18
CA GLY A 72 -19.98 -11.45 -4.83
C GLY A 72 -18.64 -10.82 -4.43
N CYS A 73 -18.04 -9.99 -5.30
CA CYS A 73 -16.85 -9.22 -4.96
C CYS A 73 -17.24 -7.85 -4.41
N THR A 74 -16.46 -7.34 -3.46
CA THR A 74 -16.69 -6.04 -2.80
C THR A 74 -15.41 -5.24 -2.69
N VAL A 75 -15.51 -3.98 -2.30
CA VAL A 75 -14.38 -3.11 -1.96
C VAL A 75 -13.40 -3.79 -0.99
N GLU A 76 -13.88 -4.43 0.09
CA GLU A 76 -13.03 -5.16 1.04
C GLU A 76 -12.23 -6.29 0.38
N HIS A 77 -12.86 -7.01 -0.56
CA HIS A 77 -12.19 -8.05 -1.32
C HIS A 77 -11.08 -7.50 -2.21
N LEU A 78 -11.31 -6.36 -2.86
CA LEU A 78 -10.32 -5.75 -3.74
C LEU A 78 -9.15 -5.17 -2.95
N LEU A 79 -9.41 -4.44 -1.86
CA LEU A 79 -8.39 -3.87 -0.96
C LEU A 79 -7.47 -4.95 -0.41
N SER A 80 -8.00 -6.14 -0.13
CA SER A 80 -7.25 -7.25 0.45
C SER A 80 -6.77 -8.29 -0.57
N HIS A 81 -6.85 -8.03 -1.88
CA HIS A 81 -6.49 -9.00 -2.92
C HIS A 81 -7.22 -10.37 -2.81
N ALA A 82 -8.42 -10.36 -2.25
CA ALA A 82 -9.34 -11.50 -2.19
C ALA A 82 -10.40 -11.45 -3.29
N GLY A 83 -10.32 -10.49 -4.22
CA GLY A 83 -11.30 -10.30 -5.29
C GLY A 83 -11.19 -11.26 -6.47
N GLY A 84 -10.14 -12.07 -6.57
CA GLY A 84 -10.00 -13.09 -7.63
C GLY A 84 -9.51 -12.58 -9.00
N TYR A 85 -9.06 -11.33 -9.08
CA TYR A 85 -8.48 -10.72 -10.27
C TYR A 85 -6.97 -10.97 -10.37
N GLY A 86 -6.46 -11.07 -11.60
CA GLY A 86 -5.04 -11.25 -11.87
C GLY A 86 -4.21 -9.97 -11.68
N PHE A 87 -2.90 -10.08 -11.96
CA PHE A 87 -1.98 -8.95 -11.89
C PHE A 87 -2.45 -7.78 -12.76
N ASP A 88 -2.78 -8.05 -14.04
CA ASP A 88 -3.43 -7.12 -14.96
C ASP A 88 -4.59 -7.83 -15.69
N GLY A 89 -5.51 -7.05 -16.27
CA GLY A 89 -6.64 -7.52 -17.07
C GLY A 89 -7.94 -7.68 -16.29
N VAL A 90 -9.06 -7.47 -16.97
CA VAL A 90 -10.40 -7.34 -16.36
C VAL A 90 -11.15 -8.65 -16.15
N LYS A 91 -10.63 -9.77 -16.66
CA LYS A 91 -11.28 -11.08 -16.52
C LYS A 91 -10.91 -11.72 -15.18
N PRO A 92 -11.88 -12.09 -14.34
CA PRO A 92 -11.61 -12.83 -13.11
C PRO A 92 -10.90 -14.15 -13.38
N LEU A 93 -9.94 -14.50 -12.53
CA LEU A 93 -9.25 -15.80 -12.54
C LEU A 93 -9.94 -16.80 -11.62
N ASN A 94 -10.47 -16.32 -10.49
CA ASN A 94 -11.16 -17.11 -9.48
C ASN A 94 -12.37 -16.34 -8.93
N ARG A 95 -13.23 -17.06 -8.20
CA ARG A 95 -14.25 -16.43 -7.35
C ARG A 95 -13.58 -15.66 -6.20
N PRO A 96 -14.25 -14.62 -5.66
CA PRO A 96 -13.79 -13.95 -4.44
C PRO A 96 -13.57 -14.93 -3.30
N CYS A 97 -12.67 -14.58 -2.36
CA CYS A 97 -12.33 -15.39 -1.18
C CYS A 97 -11.86 -16.83 -1.44
N THR A 98 -11.38 -17.15 -2.63
CA THR A 98 -10.86 -18.50 -2.92
C THR A 98 -9.34 -18.58 -2.66
N LYS A 99 -8.59 -17.54 -3.04
CA LYS A 99 -7.14 -17.39 -2.84
C LYS A 99 -6.80 -15.91 -2.74
N ARG A 100 -5.66 -15.60 -2.13
CA ARG A 100 -5.03 -14.27 -2.23
C ARG A 100 -4.36 -14.14 -3.59
N ILE A 101 -4.88 -13.27 -4.46
CA ILE A 101 -4.34 -13.00 -5.79
C ILE A 101 -3.99 -11.52 -5.87
N TYR A 102 -2.69 -11.23 -5.80
CA TYR A 102 -2.18 -9.89 -5.94
C TYR A 102 -2.58 -9.28 -7.29
N SER A 103 -3.15 -8.08 -7.28
CA SER A 103 -3.84 -7.51 -8.44
C SER A 103 -3.67 -5.99 -8.56
N ASN A 104 -3.21 -5.53 -9.72
CA ASN A 104 -3.34 -4.11 -10.10
C ASN A 104 -4.78 -3.82 -10.53
N THR A 105 -5.38 -4.69 -11.33
CA THR A 105 -6.79 -4.55 -11.77
C THR A 105 -7.73 -4.29 -10.61
N GLY A 106 -7.58 -5.01 -9.49
CA GLY A 106 -8.44 -4.81 -8.33
C GLY A 106 -8.31 -3.41 -7.72
N PHE A 107 -7.11 -2.82 -7.74
CA PHE A 107 -6.87 -1.44 -7.30
C PHE A 107 -7.39 -0.41 -8.29
N GLU A 108 -7.25 -0.67 -9.59
CA GLU A 108 -7.82 0.18 -10.64
C GLU A 108 -9.34 0.22 -10.55
N MET A 109 -9.99 -0.93 -10.30
CA MET A 109 -11.43 -1.01 -10.04
C MET A 109 -11.87 -0.26 -8.77
N LEU A 110 -11.03 -0.21 -7.73
CA LEU A 110 -11.31 0.60 -6.54
C LEU A 110 -11.28 2.09 -6.86
N ALA A 111 -10.28 2.54 -7.62
CA ALA A 111 -10.19 3.93 -8.07
C ALA A 111 -11.41 4.31 -8.93
N GLU A 112 -11.75 3.50 -9.93
CA GLU A 112 -12.95 3.70 -10.76
C GLU A 112 -14.24 3.77 -9.92
N HIS A 113 -14.36 2.94 -8.87
CA HIS A 113 -15.52 2.96 -7.98
C HIS A 113 -15.62 4.25 -7.16
N VAL A 114 -14.49 4.76 -6.65
CA VAL A 114 -14.43 6.06 -5.97
C VAL A 114 -14.77 7.19 -6.93
N GLU A 115 -14.21 7.18 -8.14
CA GLU A 115 -14.51 8.20 -9.16
C GLU A 115 -16.00 8.23 -9.49
N HIS A 116 -16.59 7.07 -9.71
CA HIS A 116 -18.00 6.98 -10.06
C HIS A 116 -18.91 7.47 -8.93
N SER A 117 -18.56 7.15 -7.69
CA SER A 117 -19.41 7.45 -6.52
C SER A 117 -19.30 8.91 -6.08
N THR A 118 -18.12 9.51 -6.23
CA THR A 118 -17.86 10.91 -5.83
C THR A 118 -18.07 11.91 -6.97
N GLY A 119 -17.92 11.47 -8.22
CA GLY A 119 -17.87 12.35 -9.40
C GLY A 119 -16.54 13.10 -9.55
N ILE A 120 -15.51 12.76 -8.77
CA ILE A 120 -14.19 13.38 -8.77
C ILE A 120 -13.21 12.42 -9.45
N ALA A 121 -12.32 12.90 -10.32
CA ALA A 121 -11.30 12.04 -10.92
C ALA A 121 -10.36 11.50 -9.82
N PHE A 122 -9.92 10.24 -9.90
CA PHE A 122 -9.19 9.59 -8.81
C PHE A 122 -7.85 10.26 -8.57
N VAL A 123 -7.23 10.77 -9.63
CA VAL A 123 -6.00 11.56 -9.55
C VAL A 123 -6.18 12.85 -8.73
N GLU A 124 -7.35 13.48 -8.81
CA GLU A 124 -7.70 14.65 -7.99
C GLU A 124 -8.09 14.19 -6.58
N TYR A 125 -8.86 13.11 -6.47
CA TYR A 125 -9.31 12.58 -5.18
C TYR A 125 -8.14 12.14 -4.28
N ILE A 126 -7.18 11.37 -4.80
CA ILE A 126 -6.00 10.94 -4.01
C ILE A 126 -5.10 12.12 -3.63
N ASP A 127 -5.03 13.14 -4.48
CA ASP A 127 -4.28 14.36 -4.18
C ASP A 127 -4.90 15.07 -2.99
N ASP A 128 -6.20 15.38 -3.04
CA ASP A 128 -6.91 16.06 -1.96
C ASP A 128 -6.94 15.22 -0.67
N ALA A 129 -7.33 13.94 -0.77
CA ALA A 129 -7.57 13.07 0.38
C ALA A 129 -6.28 12.64 1.10
N VAL A 130 -5.15 12.54 0.39
CA VAL A 130 -3.91 12.00 0.94
C VAL A 130 -2.74 12.95 0.74
N PHE A 131 -2.38 13.30 -0.49
CA PHE A 131 -1.12 14.00 -0.74
C PHE A 131 -1.13 15.43 -0.19
N ALA A 132 -2.09 16.25 -0.60
CA ALA A 132 -2.25 17.61 -0.10
C ALA A 132 -2.54 17.64 1.41
N SER A 133 -3.39 16.72 1.90
CA SER A 133 -3.75 16.62 3.32
C SER A 133 -2.57 16.27 4.23
N LEU A 134 -1.60 15.50 3.75
CA LEU A 134 -0.37 15.18 4.48
C LEU A 134 0.80 16.13 4.18
N GLY A 135 0.65 17.03 3.21
CA GLY A 135 1.73 17.93 2.77
C GLY A 135 2.77 17.27 1.85
N MET A 136 2.41 16.18 1.16
CA MET A 136 3.24 15.46 0.19
C MET A 136 3.30 16.19 -1.16
N HIS A 137 3.95 17.35 -1.19
CA HIS A 137 3.91 18.26 -2.34
C HIS A 137 4.72 17.81 -3.57
N ASP A 138 5.60 16.82 -3.43
CA ASP A 138 6.40 16.25 -4.52
C ASP A 138 5.89 14.87 -4.96
N THR A 139 4.65 14.54 -4.56
CA THR A 139 3.96 13.30 -4.86
C THR A 139 2.83 13.52 -5.85
N ALA A 140 2.73 12.69 -6.89
CA ALA A 140 1.59 12.71 -7.80
C ALA A 140 1.29 11.32 -8.38
N LEU A 141 0.03 11.11 -8.74
CA LEU A 141 -0.40 9.95 -9.52
C LEU A 141 -0.29 10.27 -11.03
N GLU A 142 0.62 9.61 -11.74
CA GLU A 142 0.92 9.88 -13.16
C GLU A 142 0.41 8.78 -14.11
N GLY A 143 -0.47 7.90 -13.63
CA GLY A 143 -0.97 6.75 -14.38
C GLY A 143 -1.87 5.86 -13.53
N SER A 144 -1.60 4.56 -13.53
CA SER A 144 -2.36 3.61 -12.72
C SER A 144 -2.14 3.82 -11.22
N CYS A 145 -3.23 3.95 -10.46
CA CYS A 145 -3.22 4.05 -8.99
C CYS A 145 -2.55 2.85 -8.31
N ALA A 146 -2.40 1.73 -9.03
CA ALA A 146 -1.78 0.53 -8.52
C ALA A 146 -0.25 0.55 -8.60
N LYS A 147 0.35 1.42 -9.43
CA LYS A 147 1.79 1.33 -9.75
C LYS A 147 2.50 2.62 -10.19
N ASP A 148 1.79 3.70 -10.48
CA ASP A 148 2.35 4.90 -11.11
C ASP A 148 2.23 6.16 -10.24
N VAL A 149 2.21 5.99 -8.91
CA VAL A 149 2.54 7.12 -8.02
C VAL A 149 4.03 7.39 -8.11
N HIS A 150 4.38 8.65 -8.27
CA HIS A 150 5.75 9.15 -8.25
C HIS A 150 5.90 10.06 -7.04
N SER A 151 6.95 9.84 -6.24
CA SER A 151 7.14 10.51 -4.95
C SER A 151 8.64 10.62 -4.61
N THR A 152 8.93 11.25 -3.49
CA THR A 152 10.26 11.40 -2.87
C THR A 152 10.29 10.63 -1.55
N VAL A 153 11.49 10.40 -0.99
CA VAL A 153 11.58 9.80 0.35
C VAL A 153 11.08 10.78 1.42
N SER A 154 11.32 12.08 1.24
CA SER A 154 10.79 13.14 2.10
C SER A 154 9.27 13.06 2.24
N ASP A 155 8.53 12.94 1.13
CA ASP A 155 7.08 12.81 1.15
C ASP A 155 6.62 11.47 1.73
N MET A 156 7.28 10.38 1.37
CA MET A 156 6.92 9.05 1.89
C MET A 156 7.11 8.96 3.41
N VAL A 157 8.00 9.76 4.02
CA VAL A 157 8.09 9.89 5.48
C VAL A 157 6.80 10.46 6.07
N LEU A 158 6.16 11.44 5.43
CA LEU A 158 4.87 12.00 5.88
C LEU A 158 3.78 10.93 5.88
N PHE A 159 3.71 10.11 4.82
CA PHE A 159 2.80 8.98 4.77
C PHE A 159 3.12 7.90 5.82
N LEU A 160 4.40 7.62 6.08
CA LEU A 160 4.79 6.69 7.14
C LEU A 160 4.44 7.20 8.55
N GLU A 161 4.48 8.51 8.80
CA GLU A 161 4.00 9.08 10.06
C GLU A 161 2.48 8.94 10.19
N GLU A 162 1.72 9.13 9.11
CA GLU A 162 0.28 8.81 9.07
C GLU A 162 0.02 7.33 9.41
N LEU A 163 0.82 6.40 8.88
CA LEU A 163 0.72 4.98 9.24
C LEU A 163 1.09 4.69 10.70
N ARG A 164 1.89 5.53 11.36
CA ARG A 164 2.29 5.36 12.78
C ARG A 164 1.32 6.01 13.74
N SER A 165 0.70 7.11 13.34
CA SER A 165 -0.20 7.94 14.15
C SER A 165 -1.28 8.53 13.23
N PRO A 166 -2.32 7.75 12.90
CA PRO A 166 -3.31 8.13 11.89
C PRO A 166 -4.06 9.41 12.24
N SER A 167 -4.22 10.26 11.23
CA SER A 167 -4.88 11.56 11.29
C SER A 167 -5.94 11.73 10.21
N LEU A 168 -5.82 11.02 9.07
CA LEU A 168 -6.78 11.09 7.96
C LEU A 168 -7.99 10.19 8.17
N ILE A 169 -7.81 9.10 8.93
CA ILE A 169 -8.86 8.12 9.22
C ILE A 169 -8.98 7.86 10.72
N ALA A 170 -10.17 7.49 11.18
CA ALA A 170 -10.43 7.13 12.56
C ALA A 170 -9.63 5.89 12.99
N SER A 171 -9.32 5.80 14.28
CA SER A 171 -8.55 4.68 14.85
C SER A 171 -9.17 3.31 14.57
N GLU A 172 -10.50 3.21 14.48
CA GLU A 172 -11.19 1.96 14.16
C GLU A 172 -10.91 1.49 12.73
N THR A 173 -11.04 2.39 11.76
CA THR A 173 -10.72 2.13 10.34
C THR A 173 -9.25 1.79 10.17
N TYR A 174 -8.36 2.53 10.84
CA TYR A 174 -6.94 2.23 10.89
C TYR A 174 -6.66 0.80 11.41
N MET A 175 -7.24 0.45 12.57
CA MET A 175 -7.07 -0.89 13.16
C MET A 175 -7.59 -1.99 12.24
N ARG A 176 -8.70 -1.74 11.51
CA ARG A 176 -9.20 -2.66 10.50
C ARG A 176 -8.24 -2.80 9.32
N ALA A 177 -7.63 -1.69 8.87
CA ALA A 177 -6.73 -1.66 7.72
C ALA A 177 -5.44 -2.45 7.97
N ILE A 178 -4.88 -2.38 9.18
CA ILE A 178 -3.64 -3.10 9.55
C ILE A 178 -3.89 -4.53 10.07
N SER A 179 -5.14 -5.00 10.07
CA SER A 179 -5.51 -6.34 10.52
C SER A 179 -5.80 -7.27 9.34
N PRO A 180 -5.41 -8.57 9.39
CA PRO A 180 -5.65 -9.50 8.28
C PRO A 180 -7.13 -9.58 7.89
N ALA A 181 -7.44 -9.28 6.64
CA ALA A 181 -8.73 -9.54 6.02
C ALA A 181 -8.72 -10.92 5.35
N PHE A 182 -9.74 -11.74 5.62
CA PHE A 182 -9.79 -13.13 5.14
C PHE A 182 -8.53 -13.92 5.53
N PRO A 183 -8.26 -14.11 6.83
CA PRO A 183 -6.93 -14.49 7.35
C PRO A 183 -6.43 -15.85 6.85
N ASP A 184 -7.32 -16.77 6.52
CA ASP A 184 -7.00 -18.15 6.15
C ASP A 184 -6.62 -18.31 4.67
N LEU A 185 -6.63 -17.24 3.87
CA LEU A 185 -6.34 -17.35 2.44
C LEU A 185 -4.86 -17.57 2.17
N ALA A 186 -4.54 -18.70 1.54
CA ALA A 186 -3.26 -18.91 0.88
C ALA A 186 -3.15 -18.11 -0.44
N GLY A 187 -1.92 -17.81 -0.88
CA GLY A 187 -1.69 -17.15 -2.16
C GLY A 187 -0.23 -16.88 -2.46
N VAL A 188 0.01 -16.06 -3.48
CA VAL A 188 1.37 -15.75 -3.98
C VAL A 188 1.65 -14.27 -3.78
N VAL A 189 2.82 -13.96 -3.22
CA VAL A 189 3.39 -12.61 -3.23
C VAL A 189 4.38 -12.54 -4.40
N PRO A 190 4.16 -11.66 -5.41
CA PRO A 190 5.04 -11.57 -6.57
C PRO A 190 6.51 -11.41 -6.18
N GLY A 191 7.40 -12.19 -6.77
CA GLY A 191 8.84 -12.17 -6.46
C GLY A 191 9.27 -12.92 -5.20
N LEU A 192 8.35 -13.28 -4.29
CA LEU A 192 8.68 -14.02 -3.06
C LEU A 192 8.17 -15.46 -3.04
N GLY A 193 7.07 -15.75 -3.76
CA GLY A 193 6.52 -17.10 -3.87
C GLY A 193 5.21 -17.30 -3.13
N SER A 194 4.88 -18.56 -2.84
CA SER A 194 3.61 -18.99 -2.26
C SER A 194 3.64 -19.04 -0.73
N PHE A 195 2.55 -18.62 -0.09
CA PHE A 195 2.39 -18.62 1.36
C PHE A 195 1.00 -19.12 1.77
N ASP A 196 0.96 -19.85 2.89
CA ASP A 196 -0.25 -20.39 3.49
C ASP A 196 -0.14 -20.33 5.03
N PRO A 197 -0.82 -19.40 5.71
CA PRO A 197 -1.65 -18.33 5.13
C PRO A 197 -0.82 -17.22 4.45
N CYS A 198 -1.47 -16.44 3.59
CA CYS A 198 -0.92 -15.22 2.97
C CYS A 198 -1.70 -13.98 3.48
N PRO A 199 -1.40 -13.49 4.69
CA PRO A 199 -2.13 -12.39 5.30
C PRO A 199 -1.95 -11.06 4.55
N TRP A 200 -3.04 -10.31 4.45
CA TRP A 200 -3.12 -8.98 3.86
C TRP A 200 -4.17 -8.16 4.62
N GLY A 201 -3.89 -6.90 4.89
CA GLY A 201 -4.84 -5.95 5.44
C GLY A 201 -5.71 -5.33 4.36
N LEU A 202 -6.21 -4.12 4.60
CA LEU A 202 -6.88 -3.31 3.60
C LEU A 202 -5.82 -2.48 2.85
N GLY A 203 -5.27 -3.07 1.80
CA GLY A 203 -4.24 -2.48 0.94
C GLY A 203 -2.81 -2.56 1.43
N LEU A 204 -2.60 -3.01 2.67
CA LEU A 204 -1.28 -3.23 3.26
C LEU A 204 -0.95 -4.72 3.30
N GLU A 205 0.22 -5.09 2.81
CA GLU A 205 0.76 -6.42 3.02
C GLU A 205 1.08 -6.58 4.51
N ILE A 206 0.71 -7.72 5.11
CA ILE A 206 1.04 -8.05 6.50
C ILE A 206 2.03 -9.20 6.48
N ARG A 207 3.20 -8.99 7.08
CA ARG A 207 4.31 -9.94 7.07
C ARG A 207 3.90 -11.33 7.55
N GLY A 208 3.18 -11.39 8.67
CA GLY A 208 2.84 -12.65 9.34
C GLY A 208 4.11 -13.49 9.58
N HIS A 209 4.08 -14.73 9.09
CA HIS A 209 5.19 -15.68 9.17
C HIS A 209 5.77 -16.04 7.80
N LYS A 210 5.55 -15.21 6.79
CA LYS A 210 6.07 -15.43 5.42
C LYS A 210 7.60 -15.55 5.47
N THR A 211 8.12 -16.63 4.89
CA THR A 211 9.56 -16.85 4.72
C THR A 211 9.82 -17.62 3.41
N PRO A 212 10.72 -17.15 2.52
CA PRO A 212 11.48 -15.90 2.60
C PRO A 212 10.59 -14.64 2.52
N HIS A 213 11.12 -13.46 2.89
CA HIS A 213 10.39 -12.19 2.87
C HIS A 213 11.30 -10.98 2.59
N TRP A 214 10.73 -9.86 2.14
CA TRP A 214 11.46 -8.62 1.83
C TRP A 214 11.84 -7.82 3.10
N THR A 215 11.08 -8.00 4.18
CA THR A 215 11.38 -7.41 5.50
C THR A 215 12.53 -8.14 6.22
N GLY A 216 13.12 -7.52 7.23
CA GLY A 216 14.14 -8.16 8.08
C GLY A 216 13.65 -9.41 8.84
N THR A 217 14.59 -10.28 9.19
CA THR A 217 14.32 -11.52 9.95
C THR A 217 13.82 -11.27 11.37
N ARG A 218 14.10 -10.06 11.92
CA ARG A 218 13.68 -9.63 13.26
C ARG A 218 12.41 -8.77 13.28
N ASN A 219 11.82 -8.47 12.13
CA ASN A 219 10.53 -7.77 12.08
C ASN A 219 9.43 -8.63 12.74
N SER A 220 8.54 -7.99 13.49
CA SER A 220 7.41 -8.66 14.12
C SER A 220 6.47 -9.23 13.06
N SER A 221 5.69 -10.26 13.40
CA SER A 221 4.65 -10.79 12.51
C SER A 221 3.55 -9.76 12.19
N SER A 222 3.40 -8.73 13.02
CA SER A 222 2.49 -7.60 12.82
C SER A 222 3.05 -6.51 11.89
N THR A 223 4.29 -6.62 11.41
CA THR A 223 4.84 -5.64 10.45
C THR A 223 3.96 -5.61 9.20
N PHE A 224 3.61 -4.41 8.76
CA PHE A 224 2.84 -4.19 7.55
C PHE A 224 3.51 -3.15 6.65
N GLY A 225 3.15 -3.12 5.38
CA GLY A 225 3.69 -2.18 4.40
C GLY A 225 3.48 -2.65 2.98
N HIS A 226 4.43 -2.33 2.10
CA HIS A 226 4.46 -2.80 0.71
C HIS A 226 5.86 -2.64 0.11
N PHE A 227 6.17 -3.41 -0.93
CA PHE A 227 7.36 -3.24 -1.77
C PHE A 227 6.97 -3.20 -3.25
N GLY A 228 7.81 -2.66 -4.13
CA GLY A 228 7.48 -2.43 -5.54
C GLY A 228 8.67 -2.31 -6.47
#